data_AF-A0A939Y046-F1
#
_entry.id   AF-A0A939Y046-F1
#
_cell.length_a   1.000
_cell.length_b   1.000
_cell.length_c   1.000
_cell.angle_alpha   90.00
_cell.angle_beta   90.00
_cell.angle_gamma   90.00
#
_symmetry.space_group_name_H-M   'P 1'
#
loop_
_entity.id
_entity.type
_entity.pdbx_description
1 polymer ?
#
loop_
_entity_poly.entity_id
_entity_poly.type
_entity_poly.pdbx_seq_one_letter_code
_entity_poly.pdbx_strand_id
1 'polypeptide(L)'
;MTDFSTITACGECCSECPKKMDGRCPGCIEADGRVPEWAGSGRCRIHACTREHHIQFCGLCAEFPCAKLPALISWNPGITEQMISLRDEYRMRERTI
;
A
#
# COMPACT_ATOMS: atom_id res chain seq x y z
N MET A 1 16.66 2.69 5.65
CA MET A 1 15.81 3.86 5.36
C MET A 1 14.78 3.40 4.34
N THR A 2 13.50 3.54 4.64
CA THR A 2 12.43 3.05 3.77
C THR A 2 12.33 3.93 2.51
N ASP A 3 12.34 3.31 1.33
CA ASP A 3 12.05 3.98 0.06
C ASP A 3 10.53 3.99 -0.17
N PHE A 4 9.89 5.08 0.25
CA PHE A 4 8.45 5.25 0.12
C PHE A 4 7.93 5.26 -1.32
N SER A 5 8.76 5.46 -2.34
CA SER A 5 8.32 5.35 -3.74
C SER A 5 7.95 3.91 -4.14
N THR A 6 8.37 2.93 -3.34
CA THR A 6 8.17 1.50 -3.58
C THR A 6 7.14 0.87 -2.63
N ILE A 7 6.65 1.65 -1.66
CA ILE A 7 5.59 1.25 -0.72
C ILE A 7 4.23 1.34 -1.40
N THR A 8 3.54 0.21 -1.41
CA THR A 8 2.22 0.04 -2.04
C THR A 8 1.09 0.56 -1.16
N ALA A 9 -0.13 0.64 -1.72
CA ALA A 9 -1.31 1.15 -1.02
C ALA A 9 -1.60 0.42 0.32
N CYS A 10 -1.31 -0.88 0.39
CA CYS A 10 -1.46 -1.71 1.59
C CYS A 10 -0.19 -1.81 2.45
N GLY A 11 0.85 -1.03 2.15
CA GLY A 11 2.09 -0.96 2.92
C GLY A 11 3.07 -2.13 2.74
N GLU A 12 2.86 -2.96 1.71
CA GLU A 12 3.88 -3.90 1.22
C GLU A 12 4.90 -3.17 0.33
N CYS A 13 6.07 -3.78 0.08
CA CYS A 13 7.13 -3.23 -0.75
C CYS A 13 7.22 -3.92 -2.12
N CYS A 14 7.07 -3.16 -3.21
CA CYS A 14 7.22 -3.72 -4.56
C CYS A 14 8.66 -4.12 -4.89
N SER A 15 9.67 -3.49 -4.28
CA SER A 15 11.08 -3.82 -4.51
C SER A 15 11.50 -5.17 -3.95
N GLU A 16 10.74 -5.70 -2.99
CA GLU A 16 10.99 -7.00 -2.35
C GLU A 16 9.98 -8.07 -2.81
N CYS A 17 9.11 -7.74 -3.78
CA CYS A 17 8.09 -8.66 -4.26
C CYS A 17 8.67 -9.64 -5.31
N PRO A 18 8.70 -10.96 -5.04
CA PRO A 18 9.29 -11.92 -5.96
C PRO A 18 8.65 -11.91 -7.36
N LYS A 19 7.33 -11.72 -7.44
CA LYS A 19 6.61 -11.65 -8.72
C LYS A 19 7.04 -10.48 -9.59
N LYS A 20 7.38 -9.35 -8.96
CA LYS A 20 7.89 -8.17 -9.66
C LYS A 20 9.34 -8.37 -10.08
N MET A 21 10.18 -8.87 -9.17
CA MET A 21 11.58 -9.18 -9.45
C MET A 21 11.74 -10.18 -10.59
N ASP A 22 10.86 -11.17 -10.69
CA ASP A 22 10.85 -12.17 -11.76
C ASP A 22 10.22 -11.67 -13.07
N GLY A 23 9.76 -10.41 -13.14
CA GLY A 23 9.10 -9.83 -14.31
C GLY A 23 7.69 -10.37 -14.62
N ARG A 24 7.10 -11.18 -13.72
CA ARG A 24 5.75 -11.76 -13.87
C ARG A 24 4.63 -10.79 -13.50
N CYS A 25 4.97 -9.73 -12.78
CA CYS A 25 4.04 -8.71 -12.35
C CYS A 25 4.67 -7.32 -12.57
N PRO A 26 3.97 -6.37 -13.20
CA PRO A 26 4.43 -4.98 -13.27
C PRO A 26 4.53 -4.31 -11.88
N GLY A 27 3.92 -4.85 -10.84
CA GLY A 27 3.90 -4.26 -9.50
C GLY A 27 2.71 -3.33 -9.27
N CYS A 28 2.25 -3.27 -8.01
CA CYS A 28 1.00 -2.59 -7.65
C CYS A 28 1.00 -1.09 -7.97
N ILE A 29 2.15 -0.43 -7.85
CA ILE A 29 2.29 1.02 -8.06
C ILE A 29 2.25 1.33 -9.57
N GLU A 30 3.14 0.73 -10.35
CA GLU A 30 3.25 0.93 -11.81
C GLU A 30 1.99 0.48 -12.56
N ALA A 31 1.35 -0.60 -12.12
CA ALA A 31 0.13 -1.10 -12.73
C ALA A 31 -1.14 -0.40 -12.24
N ASP A 32 -1.01 0.64 -11.41
CA ASP A 32 -2.15 1.36 -10.85
C ASP A 32 -3.19 0.43 -10.16
N GLY A 33 -2.67 -0.52 -9.38
CA GLY A 33 -3.43 -1.56 -8.68
C GLY A 33 -4.01 -2.65 -9.58
N ARG A 34 -3.72 -2.64 -10.89
CA ARG A 34 -4.24 -3.60 -11.89
C ARG A 34 -3.23 -4.74 -12.15
N VAL A 35 -2.83 -5.42 -11.08
CA VAL A 35 -1.92 -6.58 -11.15
C VAL A 35 -2.70 -7.88 -11.43
N PRO A 36 -2.04 -8.94 -11.95
CA PRO A 36 -2.71 -10.20 -12.31
C PRO A 36 -3.59 -10.80 -11.22
N GLU A 37 -3.19 -10.69 -9.95
CA GLU A 37 -3.95 -11.18 -8.79
C GLU A 37 -5.33 -10.54 -8.65
N TRP A 38 -5.51 -9.33 -9.18
CA TRP A 38 -6.77 -8.59 -9.12
C TRP A 38 -7.47 -8.52 -10.49
N ALA A 39 -7.08 -9.34 -11.47
CA ALA A 39 -7.69 -9.33 -12.79
C ALA A 39 -9.21 -9.53 -12.74
N GLY A 40 -9.70 -10.41 -11.86
CA GLY A 40 -11.13 -10.66 -11.67
C GLY A 40 -11.92 -9.46 -11.12
N SER A 41 -11.29 -8.58 -10.34
CA SER A 41 -11.90 -7.35 -9.83
C SER A 41 -11.50 -6.10 -10.62
N GLY A 42 -10.63 -6.23 -11.62
CA GLY A 42 -10.10 -5.16 -12.47
C GLY A 42 -9.08 -4.22 -11.81
N ARG A 43 -9.17 -3.98 -10.49
CA ARG A 43 -8.21 -3.21 -9.68
C ARG A 43 -8.25 -3.64 -8.22
N CYS A 44 -7.12 -3.56 -7.52
CA CYS A 44 -7.05 -3.69 -6.07
C CYS A 44 -7.95 -2.65 -5.37
N ARG A 45 -8.83 -3.10 -4.48
CA ARG A 45 -9.75 -2.23 -3.72
C ARG A 45 -9.04 -1.22 -2.83
N ILE A 46 -7.89 -1.60 -2.26
CA ILE A 46 -7.11 -0.73 -1.38
C ILE A 46 -6.44 0.38 -2.19
N HIS A 47 -5.86 0.03 -3.35
CA HIS A 47 -5.29 1.00 -4.28
C HIS A 47 -6.34 1.97 -4.84
N ALA A 48 -7.54 1.48 -5.15
CA ALA A 48 -8.64 2.33 -5.57
C ALA A 48 -9.00 3.36 -4.47
N CYS A 49 -9.08 2.90 -3.21
CA CYS A 49 -9.36 3.75 -2.05
C CYS A 49 -8.27 4.83 -1.84
N THR A 50 -6.98 4.46 -1.89
CA THR A 50 -5.90 5.44 -1.72
C THR A 50 -5.88 6.50 -2.83
N ARG A 51 -6.24 6.12 -4.07
CA ARG A 51 -6.42 7.08 -5.17
C ARG A 51 -7.55 8.07 -4.94
N GLU A 52 -8.71 7.57 -4.52
CA GLU A 52 -9.88 8.40 -4.21
C GLU A 52 -9.59 9.40 -3.09
N HIS A 53 -8.78 8.98 -2.11
CA HIS A 53 -8.37 9.81 -0.99
C HIS A 53 -7.09 10.63 -1.26
N HIS A 54 -6.53 10.55 -2.48
CA HIS A 54 -5.32 11.26 -2.89
C HIS A 54 -4.12 11.06 -1.96
N ILE A 55 -3.94 9.83 -1.48
CA ILE A 55 -2.83 9.44 -0.59
C ILE A 55 -2.02 8.30 -1.20
N GLN A 56 -0.78 8.16 -0.75
CA GLN A 56 0.11 7.12 -1.27
C GLN A 56 -0.21 5.71 -0.72
N PHE A 57 -0.42 5.60 0.59
CA PHE A 57 -0.74 4.35 1.27
C PHE A 57 -1.73 4.59 2.40
N CYS A 58 -2.44 3.55 2.82
CA CYS A 58 -3.57 3.67 3.74
C CYS A 58 -3.25 4.38 5.06
N GLY A 59 -2.03 4.21 5.59
CA GLY A 59 -1.60 4.87 6.83
C GLY A 59 -1.61 6.41 6.77
N LEU A 60 -1.58 7.01 5.58
CA LEU A 60 -1.67 8.47 5.40
C LEU A 60 -3.11 9.00 5.34
N CYS A 61 -4.12 8.13 5.29
CA CYS A 61 -5.51 8.57 5.20
C CYS A 61 -5.93 9.34 6.45
N ALA A 62 -6.71 10.41 6.26
CA ALA A 62 -7.30 11.17 7.37
C ALA A 62 -8.30 10.33 8.19
N GLU A 63 -8.92 9.32 7.57
CA GLU A 63 -9.83 8.38 8.24
C GLU A 63 -9.10 7.19 8.88
N PHE A 64 -7.76 7.13 8.78
CA PHE A 64 -7.01 6.01 9.33
C PHE A 64 -6.81 6.17 10.85
N PRO A 65 -7.07 5.13 11.66
CA PRO A 65 -7.44 3.77 11.28
C PRO A 65 -8.93 3.61 10.94
N CYS A 66 -9.24 2.92 9.84
CA CYS A 66 -10.62 2.64 9.40
C CYS A 66 -10.92 1.13 9.42
N ALA A 67 -12.20 0.78 9.56
CA ALA A 67 -12.63 -0.63 9.60
C ALA A 67 -12.46 -1.38 8.26
N LYS A 68 -12.35 -0.65 7.14
CA LYS A 68 -12.24 -1.26 5.79
C LYS A 68 -10.92 -2.00 5.59
N LEU A 69 -9.80 -1.48 6.11
CA LEU A 69 -8.48 -2.06 5.86
C LEU A 69 -8.32 -3.45 6.50
N PRO A 70 -8.59 -3.66 7.80
CA PRO A 70 -8.52 -5.00 8.40
C PRO A 70 -9.53 -5.98 7.78
N ALA A 71 -10.69 -5.50 7.33
CA ALA A 71 -11.66 -6.35 6.64
C ALA A 71 -11.18 -6.83 5.27
N LEU A 72 -10.41 -6.00 4.54
CA LEU A 72 -9.83 -6.35 3.24
C LEU A 72 -8.54 -7.17 3.36
N ILE A 73 -7.78 -6.97 4.43
CA ILE A 73 -6.53 -7.69 4.73
C ILE A 73 -6.71 -8.53 6.00
N SER A 74 -7.74 -9.38 6.01
CA SER A 74 -8.04 -10.23 7.17
C SER A 74 -6.94 -11.28 7.47
N TRP A 75 -6.05 -11.53 6.52
CA TRP A 75 -4.90 -12.43 6.67
C TRP A 75 -3.72 -11.81 7.43
N ASN A 76 -3.68 -10.48 7.60
CA ASN A 76 -2.66 -9.77 8.37
C ASN A 76 -3.31 -9.04 9.56
N PRO A 77 -3.39 -9.66 10.74
CA PRO A 77 -3.98 -9.02 11.91
C PRO A 77 -3.20 -7.78 12.39
N GLY A 78 -1.90 -7.68 12.07
CA GLY A 78 -1.04 -6.55 12.43
C GLY A 78 -1.00 -5.42 11.39
N ILE A 79 -1.91 -5.43 10.42
CA ILE A 79 -1.91 -4.46 9.32
C ILE A 79 -2.04 -3.02 9.82
N THR A 80 -2.81 -2.80 10.89
CA THR A 80 -3.02 -1.46 11.45
C THR A 80 -1.73 -0.92 12.05
N GLU A 81 -1.05 -1.72 12.87
CA GLU A 81 0.23 -1.38 13.50
C GLU A 81 1.33 -1.17 12.46
N GLN A 82 1.38 -2.01 11.43
CA GLN A 82 2.29 -1.84 10.29
C GLN A 82 2.06 -0.48 9.59
N MET A 83 0.81 -0.10 9.33
CA MET A 83 0.48 1.18 8.70
C MET A 83 0.83 2.38 9.61
N ILE A 84 0.67 2.24 10.93
CA ILE A 84 1.07 3.25 11.91
C ILE A 84 2.59 3.48 11.84
N SER A 85 3.37 2.39 11.86
CA SER A 85 4.84 2.46 11.78
C SER A 85 5.30 3.15 10.49
N LEU A 86 4.75 2.74 9.34
CA LEU A 86 5.07 3.34 8.04
C LEU A 86 4.69 4.83 7.97
N ARG A 87 3.51 5.20 8.50
CA ARG A 87 3.05 6.60 8.56
C ARG A 87 4.00 7.44 9.40
N ASP A 88 4.43 6.93 10.55
CA ASP A 88 5.26 7.68 11.48
C ASP A 88 6.67 7.87 10.90
N GLU A 89 7.26 6.85 10.27
CA GLU A 89 8.53 6.98 9.52
C GLU A 89 8.39 7.97 8.35
N TYR A 90 7.30 7.91 7.57
CA TYR A 90 7.05 8.83 6.45
C TYR A 90 7.02 10.28 6.91
N ARG A 91 6.26 10.57 7.98
CA ARG A 91 6.12 11.92 8.54
C ARG A 91 7.42 12.44 9.17
N MET A 92 8.25 11.56 9.74
CA MET A 92 9.58 11.97 10.21
C MET A 92 10.45 12.43 9.04
N ARG A 93 10.41 11.71 7.91
CA ARG A 93 11.16 12.06 6.71
C ARG A 93 10.70 13.37 6.09
N GLU A 94 9.39 13.61 5.96
CA GLU A 94 8.87 14.87 5.40
C GLU A 94 9.23 16.10 6.24
N ARG A 95 9.37 15.96 7.57
CA ARG A 95 9.79 17.06 8.46
C ARG A 95 11.27 17.42 8.39
N THR A 96 12.06 16.64 7.65
CA THR A 96 13.51 16.84 7.51
C THR A 96 13.87 17.51 6.17
N ILE A 97 12.86 17.90 5.38
CA ILE A 97 12.99 18.52 4.06
C ILE A 97 12.51 19.97 4.15
#